data_AF-A0A7K0DNC1-F1
#
_entry.id   AF-A0A7K0DNC1-F1
#
_cell.length_a   1.000
_cell.length_b   1.000
_cell.length_c   1.000
_cell.angle_alpha   90.00
_cell.angle_beta   90.00
_cell.angle_gamma   90.00
#
_symmetry.space_group_name_H-M   'P 1'
#
loop_
_entity.id
_entity.type
_entity.pdbx_description
1 polymer ?
#
loop_
_entity_poly.entity_id
_entity_poly.type
_entity_poly.pdbx_seq_one_letter_code
_entity_poly.pdbx_strand_id
1 'polypeptide(L)'
;MALSAGTRRTLACLLVGIGALLIVAAILIPTFTVSKVAKTPLDLEITTVGKNPADVTSEVLDAKSLTSGTGPAKVDTKVPLISQRFLTVEDPSDKNKMTIQNGQTLRRIDKQGDTGLLSAIVDRVTIDRKSGMPVDTDPNGSIAANVDAKGNSIADPVQHTGLEYRFPIGTEKKTYPYFDSNTRKSYDMEFVEETEINNTKVYHFHQQVPATDLSKVVNSPTNKLTLPAAKWGLDEEGDVTMSRFYANTREVWVEPQTGTIIDGSEALNFFYARSADKPEVTALKSTLKFDENTIDSQIKVAKDNIDKLSLYSRILPIIFGIVGAIALIAGIVLGLLGERGGRTGRAVPAGRHTPRTATGDEYSDAPTQQIDFREQR
;
A
#
# COMPACT_ATOMS: atom_id res chain seq x y z
N MET A 1 -11.84 -38.88 37.18
CA MET A 1 -11.54 -38.45 38.57
C MET A 1 -12.50 -37.32 38.93
N ALA A 2 -13.00 -37.25 40.17
CA ALA A 2 -13.91 -36.19 40.59
C ALA A 2 -13.13 -35.00 41.18
N LEU A 3 -13.21 -33.83 40.54
CA LEU A 3 -12.62 -32.59 41.08
C LEU A 3 -13.28 -32.20 42.41
N SER A 4 -12.48 -31.69 43.35
CA SER A 4 -12.96 -31.20 44.66
C SER A 4 -13.88 -29.98 44.51
N ALA A 5 -14.73 -29.72 45.50
CA ALA A 5 -15.65 -28.57 45.46
C ALA A 5 -14.93 -27.23 45.30
N GLY A 6 -13.79 -27.03 45.98
CA GLY A 6 -12.94 -25.84 45.81
C GLY A 6 -12.38 -25.73 44.40
N THR A 7 -11.85 -26.83 43.84
CA THR A 7 -11.29 -26.87 42.48
C THR A 7 -12.35 -26.61 41.39
N ARG A 8 -13.61 -27.03 41.60
CA ARG A 8 -14.71 -26.69 40.68
C ARG A 8 -15.05 -25.21 40.71
N ARG A 9 -15.05 -24.58 41.89
CA ARG A 9 -15.36 -23.15 42.02
C ARG A 9 -14.28 -22.27 41.38
N THR A 10 -13.00 -22.59 41.57
CA THR A 10 -11.91 -21.85 40.89
C THR A 10 -11.94 -22.05 39.38
N LEU A 11 -12.18 -23.27 38.89
CA LEU A 11 -12.36 -23.55 37.45
C LEU A 11 -13.55 -22.80 36.85
N ALA A 12 -14.69 -22.75 37.54
CA ALA A 12 -15.87 -22.01 37.10
C ALA A 12 -15.59 -20.50 36.97
N CYS A 13 -14.96 -19.89 37.98
CA CYS A 13 -14.57 -18.48 37.93
C CYS A 13 -13.56 -18.19 36.80
N LEU A 14 -12.60 -19.09 36.57
CA LEU A 14 -11.60 -18.97 35.50
C LEU A 14 -12.25 -19.07 34.11
N LEU A 15 -13.20 -19.99 33.91
CA LEU A 15 -13.96 -20.14 32.67
C LEU A 15 -14.86 -18.93 32.39
N VAL A 16 -15.52 -18.36 33.41
CA VAL A 16 -16.27 -17.10 33.27
C VAL A 16 -15.36 -15.93 32.92
N GLY A 17 -14.20 -15.81 33.59
CA GLY A 17 -13.23 -14.75 33.33
C GLY A 17 -12.64 -14.79 31.93
N ILE A 18 -12.20 -15.97 31.47
CA ILE A 18 -11.70 -16.17 30.10
C ILE A 18 -12.83 -15.99 29.08
N GLY A 19 -14.04 -16.50 29.37
CA GLY A 19 -15.20 -16.34 28.50
C GLY A 19 -15.55 -14.86 28.25
N ALA A 20 -15.63 -14.07 29.31
CA ALA A 20 -15.85 -12.64 29.24
C ALA A 20 -14.70 -11.90 28.53
N LEU A 21 -13.44 -12.24 28.82
CA LEU A 21 -12.26 -11.67 28.15
C LEU A 21 -12.29 -11.89 26.63
N LEU A 22 -12.61 -13.12 26.20
CA LEU A 22 -12.68 -13.48 24.78
C LEU A 22 -13.85 -12.80 24.07
N ILE A 23 -15.02 -12.66 24.70
CA ILE A 23 -16.15 -11.90 24.14
C ILE A 23 -15.79 -10.42 24.01
N VAL A 24 -15.13 -9.81 25.01
CA VAL A 24 -14.65 -8.43 24.93
C VAL A 24 -13.61 -8.27 23.82
N ALA A 25 -12.67 -9.20 23.68
CA ALA A 25 -11.70 -9.21 22.59
C ALA A 25 -12.39 -9.34 21.21
N ALA A 26 -13.40 -10.20 21.09
CA ALA A 26 -14.19 -10.37 19.85
C ALA A 26 -14.91 -9.09 19.42
N ILE A 27 -15.31 -8.22 20.36
CA ILE A 27 -15.95 -6.93 20.08
C ILE A 27 -14.92 -5.83 19.80
N LEU A 28 -13.81 -5.80 20.55
CA LEU A 28 -12.78 -4.75 20.43
C LEU A 28 -11.87 -4.93 19.20
N ILE A 29 -11.56 -6.15 18.77
CA ILE A 29 -10.70 -6.40 17.61
C ILE A 29 -11.28 -5.79 16.31
N PRO A 30 -12.53 -6.05 15.89
CA PRO A 30 -13.07 -5.49 14.65
C PRO A 30 -13.28 -3.97 14.74
N THR A 31 -13.62 -3.44 15.92
CA THR A 31 -13.92 -2.02 16.11
C THR A 31 -12.68 -1.13 16.28
N PHE A 32 -11.62 -1.63 16.93
CA PHE A 32 -10.47 -0.82 17.36
C PHE A 32 -9.11 -1.30 16.82
N THR A 33 -8.98 -2.58 16.43
CA THR A 33 -7.72 -3.15 15.91
C THR A 33 -7.68 -3.12 14.38
N VAL A 34 -8.77 -3.49 13.68
CA VAL A 34 -8.81 -3.47 12.20
C VAL A 34 -8.48 -2.09 11.65
N SER A 35 -9.03 -1.02 12.21
CA SER A 35 -8.75 0.37 11.81
C SER A 35 -7.28 0.80 11.98
N LYS A 36 -6.47 0.01 12.70
CA LYS A 36 -5.03 0.24 12.94
C LYS A 36 -4.12 -0.74 12.20
N VAL A 37 -4.63 -1.93 11.84
CA VAL A 37 -3.93 -3.00 11.11
C VAL A 37 -4.20 -2.95 9.61
N ALA A 38 -5.33 -2.40 9.17
CA ALA A 38 -5.67 -2.17 7.77
C ALA A 38 -4.81 -1.05 7.16
N LYS A 39 -3.57 -1.41 6.84
CA LYS A 39 -2.50 -0.55 6.33
C LYS A 39 -1.61 -1.34 5.38
N THR A 40 -1.09 -0.69 4.34
CA THR A 40 -0.13 -1.31 3.39
C THR A 40 1.11 -1.80 4.15
N PRO A 41 1.64 -3.00 3.87
CA PRO A 41 2.85 -3.53 4.51
C PRO A 41 4.09 -2.65 4.27
N LEU A 42 5.15 -2.83 5.06
CA LEU A 42 6.45 -2.13 4.89
C LEU A 42 7.51 -3.01 4.19
N ASP A 43 7.23 -4.30 4.10
CA ASP A 43 7.96 -5.35 3.38
C ASP A 43 7.45 -5.50 1.93
N LEU A 44 6.99 -4.39 1.33
CA LEU A 44 6.42 -4.37 -0.02
C LEU A 44 7.55 -4.21 -1.05
N GLU A 45 7.75 -5.27 -1.83
CA GLU A 45 8.54 -5.29 -3.06
C GLU A 45 7.62 -5.76 -4.19
N ILE A 46 7.39 -4.93 -5.21
CA ILE A 46 6.50 -5.23 -6.34
C ILE A 46 7.19 -4.90 -7.66
N THR A 47 7.22 -5.86 -8.58
CA THR A 47 7.54 -5.62 -10.00
C THR A 47 6.26 -5.70 -10.83
N THR A 48 5.97 -4.68 -11.63
CA THR A 48 4.91 -4.73 -12.67
C THR A 48 5.51 -4.54 -14.05
N VAL A 49 5.15 -5.40 -15.00
CA VAL A 49 5.63 -5.37 -16.38
C VAL A 49 4.48 -5.04 -17.33
N GLY A 50 4.63 -3.95 -18.09
CA GLY A 50 3.74 -3.57 -19.17
C GLY A 50 4.39 -3.75 -20.55
N LYS A 51 3.63 -4.16 -21.56
CA LYS A 51 4.07 -4.37 -22.95
C LYS A 51 3.08 -3.74 -23.92
N ASN A 52 3.49 -3.38 -25.13
CA ASN A 52 2.51 -3.05 -26.17
C ASN A 52 1.93 -4.35 -26.78
N PRO A 53 0.60 -4.45 -26.98
CA PRO A 53 0.02 -5.52 -27.77
C PRO A 53 0.56 -5.52 -29.21
N ALA A 54 0.67 -6.70 -29.83
CA ALA A 54 1.29 -6.86 -31.15
C ALA A 54 0.46 -6.30 -32.32
N ASP A 55 -0.84 -6.09 -32.09
CA ASP A 55 -1.82 -5.45 -32.96
C ASP A 55 -1.88 -3.92 -32.78
N VAL A 56 -1.37 -3.39 -31.67
CA VAL A 56 -1.32 -1.94 -31.41
C VAL A 56 -0.10 -1.32 -32.09
N THR A 57 -0.35 -0.28 -32.89
CA THR A 57 0.72 0.53 -33.50
C THR A 57 1.53 1.25 -32.43
N SER A 58 2.82 0.95 -32.40
CA SER A 58 3.85 1.66 -31.63
C SER A 58 4.78 2.44 -32.56
N GLU A 59 5.16 3.65 -32.15
CA GLU A 59 6.06 4.57 -32.86
C GLU A 59 7.16 5.05 -31.90
N VAL A 60 8.42 5.04 -32.33
CA VAL A 60 9.57 5.51 -31.54
C VAL A 60 10.54 6.28 -32.43
N LEU A 61 10.85 7.52 -32.06
CA LEU A 61 11.89 8.33 -32.70
C LEU A 61 13.27 7.70 -32.51
N ASP A 62 14.00 7.48 -33.60
CA ASP A 62 15.44 7.24 -33.50
C ASP A 62 16.12 8.59 -33.22
N ALA A 63 16.37 8.87 -31.95
CA ALA A 63 16.93 10.14 -31.49
C ALA A 63 18.28 10.52 -32.17
N LYS A 64 19.02 9.56 -32.73
CA LYS A 64 20.23 9.84 -33.52
C LYS A 64 19.94 10.54 -34.85
N SER A 65 18.75 10.34 -35.43
CA SER A 65 18.35 10.97 -36.69
C SER A 65 18.15 12.49 -36.58
N LEU A 66 17.88 13.01 -35.38
CA LEU A 66 17.82 14.45 -35.11
C LEU A 66 19.17 15.14 -35.38
N THR A 67 20.28 14.49 -34.99
CA THR A 67 21.62 15.09 -34.97
C THR A 67 22.59 14.48 -35.99
N SER A 68 22.19 13.45 -36.75
CA SER A 68 23.04 12.80 -37.76
C SER A 68 22.33 12.54 -39.08
N GLY A 69 23.10 12.45 -40.18
CA GLY A 69 22.57 12.40 -41.55
C GLY A 69 21.93 13.73 -42.01
N THR A 70 21.61 13.83 -43.29
CA THR A 70 21.02 15.05 -43.91
C THR A 70 19.49 15.04 -43.98
N GLY A 71 18.86 13.86 -43.89
CA GLY A 71 17.40 13.72 -43.96
C GLY A 71 16.67 14.06 -42.64
N PRO A 72 15.32 14.05 -42.66
CA PRO A 72 14.46 14.33 -41.52
C PRO A 72 14.57 13.29 -40.40
N ALA A 73 13.98 13.63 -39.24
CA ALA A 73 13.79 12.75 -38.10
C ALA A 73 13.12 11.43 -38.52
N LYS A 74 13.73 10.30 -38.16
CA LYS A 74 13.22 8.96 -38.45
C LYS A 74 12.45 8.42 -37.26
N VAL A 75 11.16 8.14 -37.47
CA VAL A 75 10.32 7.40 -36.53
C VAL A 75 10.26 5.94 -36.98
N ASP A 76 10.71 5.02 -36.11
CA ASP A 76 10.52 3.58 -36.28
C ASP A 76 9.08 3.21 -35.89
N THR A 77 8.45 2.30 -36.63
CA THR A 77 7.08 1.84 -36.37
C THR A 77 7.04 0.33 -36.04
N LYS A 78 5.98 -0.10 -35.35
CA LYS A 78 5.82 -1.47 -34.82
C LYS A 78 6.96 -1.92 -33.91
N VAL A 79 7.54 -0.97 -33.17
CA VAL A 79 8.64 -1.18 -32.24
C VAL A 79 8.13 -1.94 -31.00
N PRO A 80 8.66 -3.12 -30.66
CA PRO A 80 8.23 -3.84 -29.47
C PRO A 80 8.78 -3.15 -28.21
N LEU A 81 7.89 -2.82 -27.28
CA LEU A 81 8.15 -2.06 -26.06
C LEU A 81 7.89 -2.89 -24.80
N ILE A 82 8.70 -2.64 -23.77
CA ILE A 82 8.50 -3.10 -22.41
C ILE A 82 8.69 -1.94 -21.43
N SER A 83 7.70 -1.71 -20.58
CA SER A 83 7.80 -0.90 -19.37
C SER A 83 7.94 -1.83 -18.17
N GLN A 84 8.84 -1.51 -17.25
CA GLN A 84 8.98 -2.21 -15.98
C GLN A 84 9.04 -1.18 -14.86
N ARG A 85 8.15 -1.32 -13.88
CA ARG A 85 8.18 -0.58 -12.60
C ARG A 85 8.62 -1.53 -11.50
N PHE A 86 9.49 -1.05 -10.61
CA PHE A 86 9.94 -1.75 -9.41
C PHE A 86 9.71 -0.85 -8.19
N LEU A 87 8.79 -1.25 -7.33
CA LEU A 87 8.36 -0.50 -6.15
C LEU A 87 8.97 -1.14 -4.91
N THR A 88 9.78 -0.38 -4.17
CA THR A 88 10.26 -0.71 -2.82
C THR A 88 9.68 0.25 -1.79
N VAL A 89 9.73 -0.14 -0.53
CA VAL A 89 9.51 0.74 0.62
C VAL A 89 10.85 1.14 1.21
N GLU A 90 11.08 2.45 1.31
CA GLU A 90 12.32 3.07 1.78
C GLU A 90 12.09 3.84 3.08
N ASP A 91 13.17 4.28 3.72
CA ASP A 91 13.08 5.29 4.78
C ASP A 91 12.83 6.70 4.21
N PRO A 92 12.08 7.58 4.94
CA PRO A 92 11.47 7.33 6.25
C PRO A 92 10.12 6.59 6.21
N SER A 93 10.03 5.43 6.86
CA SER A 93 8.78 4.65 6.98
C SER A 93 8.41 4.34 8.43
N ASP A 94 7.12 4.45 8.78
CA ASP A 94 6.63 4.22 10.14
C ASP A 94 5.23 3.56 10.19
N LYS A 95 4.58 3.60 11.36
CA LYS A 95 3.24 3.02 11.60
C LYS A 95 2.13 3.64 10.74
N ASN A 96 2.29 4.89 10.31
CA ASN A 96 1.28 5.70 9.65
C ASN A 96 1.67 6.05 8.21
N LYS A 97 2.91 6.48 7.96
CA LYS A 97 3.41 6.81 6.62
C LYS A 97 4.43 5.80 6.12
N MET A 98 4.65 5.75 4.81
CA MET A 98 5.75 5.03 4.19
C MET A 98 6.27 5.79 2.97
N THR A 99 7.57 5.72 2.71
CA THR A 99 8.15 6.23 1.46
C THR A 99 8.18 5.10 0.43
N ILE A 100 7.44 5.23 -0.66
CA ILE A 100 7.61 4.37 -1.84
C ILE A 100 8.79 4.92 -2.65
N GLN A 101 9.59 4.03 -3.22
CA GLN A 101 10.51 4.32 -4.31
C GLN A 101 10.15 3.47 -5.52
N ASN A 102 9.87 4.12 -6.65
CA ASN A 102 9.54 3.50 -7.92
C ASN A 102 10.70 3.68 -8.91
N GLY A 103 11.44 2.61 -9.17
CA GLY A 103 12.34 2.53 -10.33
C GLY A 103 11.56 2.11 -11.56
N GLN A 104 11.30 3.04 -12.49
CA GLN A 104 10.62 2.76 -13.75
C GLN A 104 11.59 2.85 -14.93
N THR A 105 11.56 1.85 -15.82
CA THR A 105 12.22 1.93 -17.14
C THR A 105 11.23 1.66 -18.26
N LEU A 106 11.43 2.31 -19.40
CA LEU A 106 10.78 2.01 -20.67
C LEU A 106 11.86 1.70 -21.70
N ARG A 107 11.78 0.53 -22.33
CA ARG A 107 12.74 0.04 -23.32
C ARG A 107 12.03 -0.43 -24.59
N ARG A 108 12.69 -0.27 -25.73
CA ARG A 108 12.43 -1.06 -26.95
C ARG A 108 13.32 -2.31 -26.96
N ILE A 109 12.75 -3.46 -27.29
CA ILE A 109 13.42 -4.77 -27.17
C ILE A 109 13.95 -5.32 -28.51
N ASP A 110 13.82 -4.56 -29.59
CA ASP A 110 14.46 -4.80 -30.90
C ASP A 110 15.92 -4.32 -30.97
N LYS A 111 16.38 -3.57 -29.96
CA LYS A 111 17.76 -3.07 -29.84
C LYS A 111 18.44 -3.66 -28.59
N GLN A 112 19.72 -4.01 -28.69
CA GLN A 112 20.46 -4.72 -27.64
C GLN A 112 20.98 -3.79 -26.54
N GLY A 113 21.00 -4.30 -25.30
CA GLY A 113 21.54 -3.58 -24.14
C GLY A 113 20.87 -2.22 -23.93
N ASP A 114 21.68 -1.22 -23.59
CA ASP A 114 21.16 0.12 -23.26
C ASP A 114 20.81 0.96 -24.50
N THR A 115 21.16 0.48 -25.71
CA THR A 115 20.67 1.10 -26.96
C THR A 115 19.17 0.92 -27.19
N GLY A 116 18.52 0.07 -26.40
CA GLY A 116 17.06 -0.06 -26.31
C GLY A 116 16.40 0.81 -25.23
N LEU A 117 17.15 1.51 -24.36
CA LEU A 117 16.54 2.34 -23.31
C LEU A 117 15.92 3.62 -23.89
N LEU A 118 14.65 3.91 -23.56
CA LEU A 118 13.92 5.09 -24.01
C LEU A 118 13.64 6.10 -22.89
N SER A 119 13.44 5.60 -21.67
CA SER A 119 13.34 6.39 -20.45
C SER A 119 13.73 5.54 -19.24
N ALA A 120 14.34 6.17 -18.25
CA ALA A 120 14.48 5.64 -16.90
C ALA A 120 14.20 6.77 -15.91
N ILE A 121 13.39 6.51 -14.90
CA ILE A 121 13.16 7.42 -13.76
C ILE A 121 13.24 6.65 -12.45
N VAL A 122 13.69 7.33 -11.40
CA VAL A 122 13.44 6.92 -10.01
C VAL A 122 12.58 7.99 -9.38
N ASP A 123 11.35 7.65 -9.05
CA ASP A 123 10.48 8.49 -8.23
C ASP A 123 10.50 8.01 -6.77
N ARG A 124 10.34 8.94 -5.84
CA ARG A 124 10.18 8.69 -4.40
C ARG A 124 9.05 9.56 -3.86
N VAL A 125 8.08 8.96 -3.18
CA VAL A 125 6.95 9.68 -2.56
C VAL A 125 6.60 9.12 -1.19
N THR A 126 6.45 10.00 -0.21
CA THR A 126 6.01 9.65 1.15
C THR A 126 4.48 9.74 1.24
N ILE A 127 3.81 8.61 1.47
CA ILE A 127 2.35 8.47 1.49
C ILE A 127 1.82 7.95 2.83
N ASP A 128 0.55 8.23 3.14
CA ASP A 128 -0.15 7.55 4.25
C ASP A 128 -0.46 6.08 3.88
N ARG A 129 -0.21 5.18 4.83
CA ARG A 129 -0.34 3.72 4.68
C ARG A 129 -1.78 3.21 4.64
N LYS A 130 -2.80 4.07 4.80
CA LYS A 130 -4.20 3.72 4.63
C LYS A 130 -4.81 4.40 3.40
N SER A 131 -4.81 5.73 3.32
CA SER A 131 -5.42 6.49 2.22
C SER A 131 -4.65 6.38 0.89
N GLY A 132 -3.32 6.25 0.93
CA GLY A 132 -2.48 6.22 -0.26
C GLY A 132 -2.12 7.60 -0.79
N MET A 133 -2.70 8.66 -0.21
CA MET A 133 -2.36 10.04 -0.54
C MET A 133 -0.95 10.39 -0.02
N PRO A 134 -0.20 11.23 -0.75
CA PRO A 134 1.02 11.86 -0.25
C PRO A 134 0.82 12.61 1.08
N VAL A 135 1.87 12.70 1.88
CA VAL A 135 1.85 13.48 3.13
C VAL A 135 2.00 14.98 2.86
N ASP A 136 1.50 15.80 3.78
CA ASP A 136 1.49 17.28 3.71
C ASP A 136 2.85 17.92 4.10
N THR A 137 3.95 17.17 3.96
CA THR A 137 5.31 17.72 4.05
C THR A 137 5.68 18.31 2.69
N ASP A 138 6.40 19.42 2.64
CA ASP A 138 6.92 19.99 1.38
C ASP A 138 8.46 20.03 1.42
N PRO A 139 9.17 19.30 0.53
CA PRO A 139 8.65 18.31 -0.43
C PRO A 139 8.30 16.98 0.26
N ASN A 140 7.26 16.30 -0.20
CA ASN A 140 6.93 14.92 0.21
C ASN A 140 7.65 13.85 -0.63
N GLY A 141 8.32 14.24 -1.71
CA GLY A 141 8.97 13.33 -2.65
C GLY A 141 10.03 13.98 -3.56
N SER A 142 10.56 13.18 -4.47
CA SER A 142 11.51 13.62 -5.49
C SER A 142 11.55 12.71 -6.72
N ILE A 143 11.71 13.30 -7.91
CA ILE A 143 11.78 12.59 -9.18
C ILE A 143 13.17 12.77 -9.78
N ALA A 144 13.90 11.67 -9.94
CA ALA A 144 15.14 11.61 -10.69
C ALA A 144 14.91 11.11 -12.12
N ALA A 145 14.95 12.03 -13.09
CA ALA A 145 14.77 11.75 -14.52
C ALA A 145 15.97 12.20 -15.38
N ASN A 146 17.04 12.70 -14.75
CA ASN A 146 18.29 13.10 -15.39
C ASN A 146 19.48 12.55 -14.59
N VAL A 147 20.67 12.52 -15.20
CA VAL A 147 21.94 12.16 -14.52
C VAL A 147 22.96 13.28 -14.62
N ASP A 148 23.91 13.32 -13.70
CA ASP A 148 25.06 14.22 -13.74
C ASP A 148 26.11 13.76 -14.77
N ALA A 149 27.17 14.57 -14.96
CA ALA A 149 28.27 14.25 -15.87
C ALA A 149 29.13 13.02 -15.47
N LYS A 150 28.80 12.36 -14.36
CA LYS A 150 29.41 11.11 -13.87
C LYS A 150 28.44 9.92 -13.93
N GLY A 151 27.18 10.13 -14.31
CA GLY A 151 26.13 9.12 -14.36
C GLY A 151 25.30 8.97 -13.07
N ASN A 152 25.47 9.84 -12.07
CA ASN A 152 24.67 9.80 -10.84
C ASN A 152 23.27 10.39 -11.09
N SER A 153 22.22 9.74 -10.60
CA SER A 153 20.84 10.25 -10.67
C SER A 153 20.69 11.61 -9.97
N ILE A 154 20.15 12.60 -10.67
CA ILE A 154 19.80 13.91 -10.12
C ILE A 154 18.32 13.87 -9.70
N ALA A 155 18.05 13.85 -8.40
CA ALA A 155 16.69 13.86 -7.86
C ALA A 155 16.18 15.30 -7.67
N ASP A 156 15.19 15.71 -8.47
CA ASP A 156 14.51 16.99 -8.28
C ASP A 156 13.48 16.86 -7.13
N PRO A 157 13.42 17.78 -6.16
CA PRO A 157 12.31 17.86 -5.20
C PRO A 157 10.96 18.02 -5.90
N VAL A 158 9.95 17.23 -5.51
CA VAL A 158 8.61 17.24 -6.13
C VAL A 158 7.53 17.06 -5.07
N GLN A 159 6.55 17.97 -5.07
CA GLN A 159 5.35 17.85 -4.24
C GLN A 159 4.26 17.07 -4.96
N HIS A 160 4.10 15.81 -4.55
CA HIS A 160 3.05 14.93 -5.04
C HIS A 160 1.71 15.33 -4.43
N THR A 161 0.64 15.31 -5.24
CA THR A 161 -0.68 15.89 -4.87
C THR A 161 -1.85 14.91 -5.04
N GLY A 162 -1.56 13.64 -5.36
CA GLY A 162 -2.55 12.62 -5.67
C GLY A 162 -1.99 11.21 -5.52
N LEU A 163 -2.85 10.21 -5.73
CA LEU A 163 -2.49 8.78 -5.77
C LEU A 163 -1.57 8.48 -6.97
N GLU A 164 -0.72 7.45 -6.90
CA GLU A 164 0.08 7.02 -8.08
C GLU A 164 0.39 5.52 -8.07
N TYR A 165 0.73 4.95 -6.91
CA TYR A 165 1.16 3.55 -6.80
C TYR A 165 0.11 2.59 -6.22
N ARG A 166 -0.96 3.13 -5.63
CA ARG A 166 -2.10 2.39 -5.09
C ARG A 166 -3.29 3.32 -4.83
N PHE A 167 -4.45 2.73 -4.63
CA PHE A 167 -5.67 3.39 -4.16
C PHE A 167 -5.85 3.20 -2.64
N PRO A 168 -6.83 3.87 -2.00
CA PRO A 168 -7.12 3.69 -0.58
C PRO A 168 -7.53 2.27 -0.22
N ILE A 169 -7.16 1.82 0.98
CA ILE A 169 -7.72 0.59 1.58
C ILE A 169 -9.21 0.84 1.86
N GLY A 170 -10.09 0.07 1.22
CA GLY A 170 -11.50 0.42 1.10
C GLY A 170 -11.72 1.50 0.03
N THR A 171 -11.25 1.26 -1.20
CA THR A 171 -11.48 2.12 -2.36
C THR A 171 -12.98 2.28 -2.62
N GLU A 172 -13.41 3.49 -2.96
CA GLU A 172 -14.80 3.88 -3.19
C GLU A 172 -15.05 4.16 -4.68
N LYS A 173 -16.32 4.13 -5.09
CA LYS A 173 -16.74 4.45 -6.46
C LYS A 173 -16.87 5.97 -6.65
N LYS A 174 -15.72 6.66 -6.71
CA LYS A 174 -15.63 8.11 -6.85
C LYS A 174 -14.34 8.53 -7.55
N THR A 175 -14.32 9.75 -8.07
CA THR A 175 -13.10 10.37 -8.61
C THR A 175 -12.05 10.56 -7.53
N TYR A 176 -10.78 10.32 -7.87
CA TYR A 176 -9.62 10.58 -7.02
C TYR A 176 -8.62 11.50 -7.76
N PRO A 177 -7.90 12.40 -7.04
CA PRO A 177 -6.73 13.05 -7.62
C PRO A 177 -5.62 12.00 -7.79
N TYR A 178 -5.10 11.87 -9.01
CA TYR A 178 -4.05 10.90 -9.33
C TYR A 178 -2.89 11.61 -10.04
N PHE A 179 -1.69 11.44 -9.51
CA PHE A 179 -0.49 12.15 -9.92
C PHE A 179 0.11 11.57 -11.20
N ASP A 180 0.69 12.45 -12.01
CA ASP A 180 1.43 12.12 -13.21
C ASP A 180 2.86 12.68 -13.09
N SER A 181 3.82 11.76 -12.95
CA SER A 181 5.24 12.06 -12.73
C SER A 181 5.96 12.69 -13.94
N ASN A 182 5.37 12.69 -15.15
CA ASN A 182 5.91 13.39 -16.32
C ASN A 182 5.58 14.90 -16.31
N THR A 183 4.32 15.23 -16.01
CA THR A 183 3.80 16.61 -15.91
C THR A 183 3.95 17.22 -14.52
N ARG A 184 4.31 16.41 -13.52
CA ARG A 184 4.45 16.74 -12.10
C ARG A 184 3.18 17.37 -11.50
N LYS A 185 2.01 16.84 -11.87
CA LYS A 185 0.68 17.32 -11.49
C LYS A 185 -0.29 16.18 -11.28
N SER A 186 -1.34 16.42 -10.50
CA SER A 186 -2.49 15.51 -10.43
C SER A 186 -3.60 15.90 -11.39
N TYR A 187 -4.27 14.89 -11.95
CA TYR A 187 -5.49 15.01 -12.74
C TYR A 187 -6.52 14.04 -12.18
N ASP A 188 -7.79 14.25 -12.51
CA ASP A 188 -8.87 13.39 -12.04
C ASP A 188 -8.75 11.97 -12.63
N MET A 189 -8.92 10.99 -11.74
CA MET A 189 -9.01 9.56 -12.03
C MET A 189 -10.43 9.14 -11.67
N GLU A 190 -11.30 9.14 -12.69
CA GLU A 190 -12.75 8.98 -12.58
C GLU A 190 -13.12 7.50 -12.48
N PHE A 191 -14.13 7.18 -11.66
CA PHE A 191 -14.67 5.82 -11.59
C PHE A 191 -15.56 5.53 -12.81
N VAL A 192 -15.27 4.43 -13.52
CA VAL A 192 -16.03 3.99 -14.70
C VAL A 192 -17.05 2.92 -14.33
N GLU A 193 -16.58 1.74 -13.89
CA GLU A 193 -17.45 0.59 -13.60
C GLU A 193 -16.90 -0.38 -12.52
N GLU A 194 -17.76 -1.28 -12.06
CA GLU A 194 -17.37 -2.46 -11.26
C GLU A 194 -17.48 -3.70 -12.14
N THR A 195 -16.39 -4.47 -12.21
CA THR A 195 -16.24 -5.63 -13.09
C THR A 195 -15.35 -6.71 -12.42
N GLU A 196 -15.01 -7.79 -13.11
CA GLU A 196 -14.13 -8.86 -12.60
C GLU A 196 -12.98 -9.17 -13.55
N ILE A 197 -11.78 -9.39 -12.99
CA ILE A 197 -10.60 -9.94 -13.69
C ILE A 197 -10.17 -11.21 -12.95
N ASN A 198 -10.07 -12.35 -13.65
CA ASN A 198 -9.75 -13.67 -13.08
C ASN A 198 -10.48 -13.96 -11.74
N ASN A 199 -11.82 -13.81 -11.77
CA ASN A 199 -12.74 -13.92 -10.62
C ASN A 199 -12.37 -13.06 -9.40
N THR A 200 -11.72 -11.92 -9.65
CA THR A 200 -11.34 -10.93 -8.65
C THR A 200 -12.09 -9.64 -8.95
N LYS A 201 -12.94 -9.21 -8.03
CA LYS A 201 -13.77 -8.00 -8.18
C LYS A 201 -12.88 -6.76 -8.22
N VAL A 202 -13.04 -5.94 -9.25
CA VAL A 202 -12.26 -4.72 -9.46
C VAL A 202 -13.15 -3.52 -9.77
N TYR A 203 -12.67 -2.33 -9.42
CA TYR A 203 -13.20 -1.05 -9.90
C TYR A 203 -12.29 -0.54 -11.01
N HIS A 204 -12.88 -0.24 -12.17
CA HIS A 204 -12.19 0.38 -13.30
C HIS A 204 -12.23 1.90 -13.13
N PHE A 205 -11.07 2.54 -13.27
CA PHE A 205 -10.92 3.99 -13.31
C PHE A 205 -10.21 4.45 -14.58
N HIS A 206 -10.56 5.66 -15.02
CA HIS A 206 -10.03 6.33 -16.21
C HIS A 206 -9.39 7.69 -15.83
N GLN A 207 -8.25 8.03 -16.43
CA GLN A 207 -7.66 9.38 -16.35
C GLN A 207 -7.20 9.85 -17.73
N GLN A 208 -7.56 11.09 -18.09
CA GLN A 208 -7.00 11.79 -19.24
C GLN A 208 -5.99 12.86 -18.81
N VAL A 209 -4.72 12.67 -19.15
CA VAL A 209 -3.68 13.70 -19.05
C VAL A 209 -3.65 14.51 -20.36
N PRO A 210 -3.90 15.83 -20.34
CA PRO A 210 -3.91 16.67 -21.53
C PRO A 210 -2.49 16.99 -22.02
N ALA A 211 -2.37 17.32 -23.32
CA ALA A 211 -1.10 17.63 -23.97
C ALA A 211 -0.36 18.80 -23.28
N THR A 212 0.71 18.45 -22.56
CA THR A 212 1.46 19.34 -21.67
C THR A 212 2.87 19.57 -22.22
N ASP A 213 3.28 20.84 -22.32
CA ASP A 213 4.62 21.25 -22.73
C ASP A 213 5.64 20.97 -21.63
N LEU A 214 6.47 19.92 -21.81
CA LEU A 214 7.44 19.49 -20.81
C LEU A 214 8.56 20.51 -20.59
N SER A 215 8.82 21.43 -21.53
CA SER A 215 9.81 22.51 -21.35
C SER A 215 9.41 23.52 -20.28
N LYS A 216 8.11 23.53 -19.90
CA LYS A 216 7.56 24.33 -18.81
C LYS A 216 7.42 23.54 -17.49
N VAL A 217 7.77 22.25 -17.47
CA VAL A 217 7.68 21.36 -16.29
C VAL A 217 9.06 21.02 -15.75
N VAL A 218 9.99 20.58 -16.62
CA VAL A 218 11.35 20.18 -16.23
C VAL A 218 12.34 20.74 -17.25
N ASN A 219 13.41 21.38 -16.76
CA ASN A 219 14.51 21.86 -17.58
C ASN A 219 15.43 20.70 -18.03
N SER A 220 14.95 19.86 -18.95
CA SER A 220 15.77 18.85 -19.64
C SER A 220 16.15 19.34 -21.04
N PRO A 221 17.40 19.14 -21.51
CA PRO A 221 17.80 19.45 -22.88
C PRO A 221 16.95 18.74 -23.96
N THR A 222 16.27 17.64 -23.62
CA THR A 222 15.38 16.93 -24.56
C THR A 222 13.95 17.50 -24.62
N ASN A 223 13.60 18.46 -23.75
CA ASN A 223 12.26 19.03 -23.70
C ASN A 223 12.07 20.23 -24.66
N LYS A 224 13.14 20.81 -25.19
CA LYS A 224 13.09 21.88 -26.18
C LYS A 224 14.33 21.85 -27.06
N LEU A 225 14.14 21.68 -28.37
CA LEU A 225 15.21 21.51 -29.35
C LEU A 225 15.09 22.53 -30.47
N THR A 226 16.22 23.09 -30.88
CA THR A 226 16.37 23.93 -32.07
C THR A 226 17.22 23.17 -33.08
N LEU A 227 16.66 22.89 -34.25
CA LEU A 227 17.28 22.14 -35.34
C LEU A 227 16.83 22.72 -36.69
N PRO A 228 17.58 22.51 -37.79
CA PRO A 228 17.16 22.95 -39.13
C PRO A 228 15.76 22.41 -39.48
N ALA A 229 14.94 23.21 -40.16
CA ALA A 229 13.59 22.85 -40.59
C ALA A 229 13.49 21.47 -41.27
N ALA A 230 14.45 21.16 -42.14
CA ALA A 230 14.57 19.86 -42.80
C ALA A 230 14.72 18.67 -41.83
N LYS A 231 15.26 18.87 -40.61
CA LYS A 231 15.31 17.83 -39.57
C LYS A 231 13.93 17.52 -38.99
N TRP A 232 13.02 18.47 -38.98
CA TRP A 232 11.63 18.27 -38.59
C TRP A 232 10.75 17.79 -39.75
N GLY A 233 11.30 17.61 -40.95
CA GLY A 233 10.53 17.27 -42.15
C GLY A 233 9.69 18.43 -42.69
N LEU A 234 10.07 19.67 -42.36
CA LEU A 234 9.36 20.88 -42.77
C LEU A 234 9.99 21.47 -44.05
N ASP A 235 9.13 21.90 -44.97
CA ASP A 235 9.49 22.56 -46.24
C ASP A 235 9.60 24.08 -46.03
N GLU A 236 10.49 24.48 -45.12
CA GLU A 236 10.83 25.88 -44.82
C GLU A 236 12.36 26.00 -44.58
N GLU A 237 12.92 27.22 -44.61
CA GLU A 237 14.36 27.44 -44.42
C GLU A 237 14.72 27.87 -42.99
N GLY A 238 15.97 27.60 -42.59
CA GLY A 238 16.52 28.02 -41.29
C GLY A 238 16.28 27.03 -40.15
N ASP A 239 16.53 27.49 -38.92
CA ASP A 239 16.39 26.70 -37.69
C ASP A 239 15.00 26.87 -37.05
N VAL A 240 14.36 25.76 -36.73
CA VAL A 240 13.03 25.70 -36.09
C VAL A 240 13.19 25.15 -34.68
N THR A 241 12.56 25.83 -33.72
CA THR A 241 12.51 25.39 -32.33
C THR A 241 11.19 24.69 -32.04
N MET A 242 11.26 23.47 -31.52
CA MET A 242 10.09 22.71 -31.04
C MET A 242 10.22 22.38 -29.55
N SER A 243 9.08 22.41 -28.86
CA SER A 243 8.95 21.87 -27.50
C SER A 243 8.48 20.42 -27.56
N ARG A 244 8.89 19.61 -26.57
CA ARG A 244 8.40 18.25 -26.36
C ARG A 244 7.13 18.29 -25.53
N PHE A 245 6.04 17.81 -26.10
CA PHE A 245 4.76 17.63 -25.43
C PHE A 245 4.59 16.18 -24.95
N TYR A 246 3.75 16.00 -23.94
CA TYR A 246 3.29 14.73 -23.43
C TYR A 246 1.78 14.75 -23.20
N ALA A 247 1.10 13.70 -23.64
CA ALA A 247 -0.27 13.35 -23.28
C ALA A 247 -0.33 11.86 -22.94
N ASN A 248 -1.30 11.46 -22.13
CA ASN A 248 -1.53 10.07 -21.76
C ASN A 248 -2.99 9.83 -21.42
N THR A 249 -3.49 8.64 -21.73
CA THR A 249 -4.79 8.16 -21.25
C THR A 249 -4.53 6.90 -20.44
N ARG A 250 -4.90 6.91 -19.16
CA ARG A 250 -4.73 5.77 -18.24
C ARG A 250 -6.06 5.08 -18.01
N GLU A 251 -6.02 3.76 -18.03
CA GLU A 251 -7.06 2.88 -17.47
C GLU A 251 -6.40 2.06 -16.35
N VAL A 252 -7.03 1.95 -15.19
CA VAL A 252 -6.54 1.13 -14.08
C VAL A 252 -7.68 0.35 -13.42
N TRP A 253 -7.42 -0.92 -13.08
CA TRP A 253 -8.39 -1.79 -12.42
C TRP A 253 -7.91 -2.12 -11.01
N VAL A 254 -8.74 -1.88 -10.01
CA VAL A 254 -8.34 -1.82 -8.59
C VAL A 254 -9.16 -2.79 -7.76
N GLU A 255 -8.51 -3.68 -6.99
CA GLU A 255 -9.23 -4.48 -5.98
C GLU A 255 -9.61 -3.57 -4.80
N PRO A 256 -10.91 -3.39 -4.49
CA PRO A 256 -11.33 -2.29 -3.64
C PRO A 256 -11.11 -2.50 -2.14
N GLN A 257 -10.94 -3.72 -1.63
CA GLN A 257 -10.66 -3.92 -0.19
C GLN A 257 -9.24 -3.46 0.17
N THR A 258 -8.28 -3.73 -0.70
CA THR A 258 -6.85 -3.45 -0.50
C THR A 258 -6.38 -2.14 -1.15
N GLY A 259 -7.03 -1.71 -2.23
CA GLY A 259 -6.55 -0.62 -3.08
C GLY A 259 -5.39 -1.02 -3.99
N THR A 260 -5.12 -2.31 -4.14
CA THR A 260 -4.09 -2.82 -5.07
C THR A 260 -4.56 -2.67 -6.52
N ILE A 261 -3.72 -2.06 -7.35
CA ILE A 261 -3.91 -2.01 -8.81
C ILE A 261 -3.60 -3.40 -9.38
N ILE A 262 -4.59 -4.01 -10.02
CA ILE A 262 -4.58 -5.36 -10.61
C ILE A 262 -4.09 -5.33 -12.05
N ASP A 263 -4.68 -4.47 -12.87
CA ASP A 263 -4.33 -4.25 -14.28
C ASP A 263 -4.19 -2.74 -14.53
N GLY A 264 -3.43 -2.36 -15.56
CA GLY A 264 -3.15 -1.00 -15.93
C GLY A 264 -2.79 -0.87 -17.42
N SER A 265 -3.38 0.12 -18.08
CA SER A 265 -3.13 0.47 -19.48
C SER A 265 -2.77 1.96 -19.59
N GLU A 266 -1.69 2.30 -20.29
CA GLU A 266 -1.26 3.69 -20.55
C GLU A 266 -1.09 3.93 -22.05
N ALA A 267 -1.88 4.84 -22.63
CA ALA A 267 -1.78 5.29 -24.01
C ALA A 267 -0.84 6.50 -24.12
N LEU A 268 0.46 6.23 -24.00
CA LEU A 268 1.52 7.24 -24.02
C LEU A 268 1.63 7.93 -25.38
N ASN A 269 1.66 9.27 -25.39
CA ASN A 269 1.93 10.08 -26.57
C ASN A 269 2.89 11.24 -26.24
N PHE A 270 4.15 11.12 -26.66
CA PHE A 270 5.15 12.17 -26.65
C PHE A 270 5.45 12.61 -28.09
N PHE A 271 5.49 13.91 -28.34
CA PHE A 271 5.79 14.48 -29.65
C PHE A 271 6.53 15.81 -29.54
N TYR A 272 7.27 16.18 -30.59
CA TYR A 272 7.78 17.54 -30.77
C TYR A 272 6.80 18.34 -31.63
N ALA A 273 6.58 19.59 -31.25
CA ALA A 273 5.76 20.54 -31.99
C ALA A 273 6.07 21.99 -31.62
N ARG A 274 5.60 22.92 -32.45
CA ARG A 274 5.48 24.35 -32.10
C ARG A 274 4.26 24.64 -31.20
N SER A 275 3.19 23.84 -31.27
CA SER A 275 2.00 23.98 -30.44
C SER A 275 1.32 22.62 -30.15
N ALA A 276 0.57 22.54 -29.05
CA ALA A 276 0.00 21.27 -28.55
C ALA A 276 -1.08 20.66 -29.46
N ASP A 277 -1.81 21.52 -30.17
CA ASP A 277 -2.90 21.20 -31.10
C ASP A 277 -2.41 20.68 -32.47
N LYS A 278 -1.13 20.91 -32.79
CA LYS A 278 -0.49 20.48 -34.04
C LYS A 278 0.78 19.67 -33.76
N PRO A 279 0.67 18.37 -33.42
CA PRO A 279 1.82 17.46 -33.36
C PRO A 279 2.58 17.44 -34.69
N GLU A 280 3.91 17.63 -34.68
CA GLU A 280 4.73 17.69 -35.90
C GLU A 280 5.66 16.47 -36.05
N VAL A 281 6.32 16.00 -34.98
CA VAL A 281 7.14 14.76 -35.01
C VAL A 281 6.88 13.89 -33.77
N THR A 282 6.40 12.65 -33.96
CA THR A 282 6.27 11.68 -32.85
C THR A 282 7.64 11.40 -32.22
N ALA A 283 7.75 11.51 -30.90
CA ALA A 283 8.91 11.07 -30.12
C ALA A 283 8.71 9.63 -29.59
N LEU A 284 7.52 9.34 -29.08
CA LEU A 284 7.08 8.02 -28.62
C LEU A 284 5.53 8.00 -28.65
N LYS A 285 4.92 7.02 -29.30
CA LYS A 285 3.46 6.82 -29.24
C LYS A 285 3.14 5.34 -29.18
N SER A 286 2.45 4.89 -28.14
CA SER A 286 2.08 3.47 -27.96
C SER A 286 1.08 3.30 -26.82
N THR A 287 0.26 2.25 -26.87
CA THR A 287 -0.45 1.77 -25.68
C THR A 287 0.36 0.65 -25.03
N LEU A 288 0.62 0.76 -23.74
CA LEU A 288 1.24 -0.29 -22.92
C LEU A 288 0.18 -0.86 -21.96
N LYS A 289 0.08 -2.18 -21.85
CA LYS A 289 -0.80 -2.88 -20.90
C LYS A 289 0.01 -3.80 -20.01
N PHE A 290 -0.40 -4.04 -18.76
CA PHE A 290 0.21 -5.09 -17.93
C PHE A 290 0.12 -6.45 -18.62
N ASP A 291 1.09 -7.34 -18.36
CA ASP A 291 1.04 -8.72 -18.84
C ASP A 291 0.36 -9.67 -17.85
N GLU A 292 -0.12 -10.82 -18.33
CA GLU A 292 -0.84 -11.81 -17.50
C GLU A 292 -0.07 -12.19 -16.22
N ASN A 293 1.26 -12.32 -16.30
CA ASN A 293 2.11 -12.59 -15.14
C ASN A 293 2.02 -11.47 -14.08
N THR A 294 1.98 -10.21 -14.53
CA THR A 294 1.78 -9.06 -13.67
C THR A 294 0.39 -9.07 -13.06
N ILE A 295 -0.65 -9.31 -13.86
CA ILE A 295 -2.05 -9.35 -13.40
C ILE A 295 -2.25 -10.44 -12.33
N ASP A 296 -1.82 -11.68 -12.60
CA ASP A 296 -1.93 -12.79 -11.64
C ASP A 296 -1.09 -12.55 -10.37
N SER A 297 0.09 -11.92 -10.50
CA SER A 297 0.92 -11.50 -9.35
C SER A 297 0.19 -10.46 -8.48
N GLN A 298 -0.39 -9.43 -9.08
CA GLN A 298 -1.14 -8.40 -8.36
C GLN A 298 -2.43 -8.94 -7.75
N ILE A 299 -3.11 -9.88 -8.42
CA ILE A 299 -4.26 -10.62 -7.87
C ILE A 299 -3.85 -11.44 -6.65
N LYS A 300 -2.68 -12.09 -6.68
CA LYS A 300 -2.14 -12.79 -5.51
C LYS A 300 -1.83 -11.82 -4.37
N VAL A 301 -1.15 -10.70 -4.64
CA VAL A 301 -0.85 -9.65 -3.65
C VAL A 301 -2.13 -9.09 -3.02
N ALA A 302 -3.20 -8.90 -3.80
CA ALA A 302 -4.50 -8.50 -3.27
C ALA A 302 -5.10 -9.59 -2.38
N LYS A 303 -5.16 -10.86 -2.84
CA LYS A 303 -5.71 -12.00 -2.07
C LYS A 303 -4.95 -12.24 -0.75
N ASP A 304 -3.61 -12.25 -0.78
CA ASP A 304 -2.77 -12.39 0.41
C ASP A 304 -3.02 -11.26 1.44
N ASN A 305 -3.43 -10.06 1.00
CA ASN A 305 -3.79 -8.95 1.87
C ASN A 305 -5.28 -8.99 2.32
N ILE A 306 -6.20 -9.44 1.48
CA ILE A 306 -7.61 -9.70 1.85
C ILE A 306 -7.67 -10.75 2.96
N ASP A 307 -6.90 -11.84 2.88
CA ASP A 307 -6.90 -12.89 3.89
C ASP A 307 -6.32 -12.40 5.23
N LYS A 308 -5.25 -11.59 5.21
CA LYS A 308 -4.75 -10.89 6.41
C LYS A 308 -5.82 -9.98 7.02
N LEU A 309 -6.53 -9.20 6.19
CA LEU A 309 -7.63 -8.33 6.65
C LEU A 309 -8.80 -9.16 7.23
N SER A 310 -9.16 -10.28 6.59
CA SER A 310 -10.23 -11.19 7.00
C SER A 310 -9.91 -11.90 8.32
N LEU A 311 -8.65 -12.31 8.52
CA LEU A 311 -8.17 -12.93 9.75
C LEU A 311 -8.45 -12.06 10.98
N TYR A 312 -8.06 -10.78 10.93
CA TYR A 312 -8.27 -9.85 12.03
C TYR A 312 -9.71 -9.30 12.09
N SER A 313 -10.37 -9.03 10.97
CA SER A 313 -11.72 -8.42 10.96
C SER A 313 -12.87 -9.39 11.22
N ARG A 314 -12.67 -10.68 10.94
CA ARG A 314 -13.77 -11.66 10.87
C ARG A 314 -13.45 -12.96 11.59
N ILE A 315 -12.33 -13.62 11.24
CA ILE A 315 -12.04 -14.97 11.70
C ILE A 315 -11.70 -15.00 13.20
N LEU A 316 -10.73 -14.20 13.65
CA LEU A 316 -10.38 -14.11 15.08
C LEU A 316 -11.56 -13.64 15.94
N PRO A 317 -12.33 -12.59 15.57
CA PRO A 317 -13.56 -12.22 16.27
C PRO A 317 -14.59 -13.35 16.39
N ILE A 318 -14.86 -14.11 15.32
CA ILE A 318 -15.81 -15.23 15.37
C ILE A 318 -15.30 -16.34 16.30
N ILE A 319 -14.02 -16.73 16.20
CA ILE A 319 -13.43 -17.75 17.06
C ILE A 319 -13.48 -17.32 18.53
N PHE A 320 -13.08 -16.09 18.85
CA PHE A 320 -13.10 -15.57 20.21
C PHE A 320 -14.54 -15.41 20.75
N GLY A 321 -15.51 -15.03 19.90
CA GLY A 321 -16.92 -14.98 20.26
C GLY A 321 -17.48 -16.36 20.60
N ILE A 322 -17.23 -17.37 19.76
CA ILE A 322 -17.71 -18.75 19.96
C ILE A 322 -17.05 -19.40 21.18
N VAL A 323 -15.71 -19.38 21.25
CA VAL A 323 -14.97 -19.98 22.37
C VAL A 323 -15.26 -19.24 23.67
N GLY A 324 -15.39 -17.91 23.62
CA GLY A 324 -15.77 -17.07 24.75
C GLY A 324 -17.18 -17.38 25.28
N ALA A 325 -18.17 -17.51 24.39
CA ALA A 325 -19.52 -17.91 24.76
C ALA A 325 -19.58 -19.33 25.35
N ILE A 326 -18.89 -20.30 24.76
CA ILE A 326 -18.81 -21.68 25.27
C ILE A 326 -18.17 -21.69 26.66
N ALA A 327 -17.04 -20.99 26.86
CA ALA A 327 -16.37 -20.90 28.15
C ALA A 327 -17.24 -20.21 29.21
N LEU A 328 -17.92 -19.11 28.85
CA LEU A 328 -18.84 -18.38 29.72
C LEU A 328 -20.01 -19.26 30.17
N ILE A 329 -20.68 -19.94 29.23
CA ILE A 329 -21.80 -20.85 29.52
C ILE A 329 -21.33 -22.02 30.40
N ALA A 330 -20.21 -22.65 30.06
CA ALA A 330 -19.65 -23.76 30.84
C ALA A 330 -19.29 -23.32 32.27
N GLY A 331 -18.68 -22.14 32.42
CA GLY A 331 -18.35 -21.56 33.72
C GLY A 331 -19.58 -21.26 34.59
N ILE A 332 -20.63 -20.67 34.00
CA ILE A 332 -21.91 -20.41 34.68
C ILE A 332 -22.57 -21.72 35.11
N VAL A 333 -22.66 -22.71 34.22
CA VAL A 333 -23.28 -24.02 34.51
C VAL A 333 -22.50 -24.77 35.60
N LEU A 334 -21.17 -24.77 35.56
CA LEU A 334 -20.34 -25.39 36.60
C LEU A 334 -20.46 -24.68 37.96
N GLY A 335 -20.61 -23.35 37.96
CA GLY A 335 -20.89 -22.57 39.17
C GLY A 335 -22.23 -22.94 39.81
N LEU A 336 -23.32 -22.88 39.03
CA LEU A 336 -24.68 -23.17 39.50
C LEU A 336 -24.86 -24.63 39.96
N LEU A 337 -24.20 -25.59 39.30
CA LEU A 337 -24.19 -26.99 39.74
C LEU A 337 -23.34 -27.21 41.01
N GLY A 338 -22.40 -26.32 41.33
CA GLY A 338 -21.57 -26.39 42.52
C GLY A 338 -22.31 -26.04 43.82
N GLU A 339 -23.25 -25.08 43.78
CA GLU A 339 -23.92 -24.59 45.00
C GLU A 339 -24.92 -25.59 45.62
N ARG A 340 -25.48 -26.51 44.82
CA ARG A 340 -26.47 -27.50 45.29
C ARG A 340 -25.92 -28.56 46.24
N GLY A 341 -24.60 -28.64 46.44
CA GLY A 341 -23.96 -29.63 47.33
C GLY A 341 -23.59 -29.15 48.73
N GLY A 342 -23.83 -27.87 49.10
CA GLY A 342 -23.11 -27.22 50.20
C GLY A 342 -23.95 -26.43 51.21
N ARG A 343 -25.10 -26.94 51.67
CA ARG A 343 -25.96 -26.19 52.61
C ARG A 343 -26.68 -26.98 53.71
N THR A 344 -25.99 -27.90 54.40
CA THR A 344 -26.39 -28.34 55.75
C THR A 344 -25.93 -27.32 56.79
N GLY A 345 -26.78 -26.37 57.14
CA GLY A 345 -26.48 -25.38 58.17
C GLY A 345 -26.43 -26.00 59.56
N ARG A 346 -25.40 -25.67 60.36
CA ARG A 346 -25.37 -25.94 61.80
C ARG A 346 -25.28 -24.62 62.56
N ALA A 347 -26.43 -24.10 62.96
CA ALA A 347 -26.49 -23.04 63.96
C ALA A 347 -25.97 -23.59 65.31
N VAL A 348 -25.27 -22.75 66.06
CA VAL A 348 -24.89 -22.99 67.45
C VAL A 348 -25.36 -21.77 68.26
N PRO A 349 -26.19 -21.93 69.30
CA PRO A 349 -26.78 -20.82 70.02
C PRO A 349 -25.77 -20.15 70.96
N ALA A 350 -26.06 -18.90 71.34
CA ALA A 350 -25.27 -18.17 72.33
C ALA A 350 -25.52 -18.67 73.77
N GLY A 351 -24.46 -18.72 74.57
CA GLY A 351 -24.50 -18.89 76.03
C GLY A 351 -23.48 -17.96 76.69
N ARG A 352 -23.77 -17.47 77.89
CA ARG A 352 -22.98 -16.39 78.55
C ARG A 352 -22.73 -16.72 80.03
N HIS A 353 -21.61 -16.20 80.55
CA HIS A 353 -21.16 -16.14 81.96
C HIS A 353 -20.49 -17.37 82.61
N THR A 354 -19.15 -17.37 82.61
CA THR A 354 -18.23 -17.12 83.77
C THR A 354 -18.66 -17.42 85.22
N PRO A 355 -17.71 -17.62 86.19
CA PRO A 355 -16.29 -18.06 86.09
C PRO A 355 -15.79 -19.02 87.22
N ARG A 356 -14.56 -19.56 87.11
CA ARG A 356 -13.69 -19.80 88.30
C ARG A 356 -12.18 -19.96 87.98
N THR A 357 -11.35 -19.58 88.96
CA THR A 357 -9.89 -19.77 89.11
C THR A 357 -9.55 -21.17 89.71
N ALA A 358 -8.33 -21.73 89.72
CA ALA A 358 -6.96 -21.43 89.21
C ALA A 358 -6.26 -22.80 88.87
N THR A 359 -5.01 -22.97 88.41
CA THR A 359 -3.81 -22.13 88.12
C THR A 359 -3.38 -22.33 86.63
N GLY A 360 -2.22 -21.97 86.07
CA GLY A 360 -1.02 -21.22 86.52
C GLY A 360 0.25 -22.08 86.76
N ASP A 361 1.28 -21.87 85.91
CA ASP A 361 2.72 -22.21 86.02
C ASP A 361 3.49 -21.35 84.96
N GLU A 362 4.80 -21.13 85.13
CA GLU A 362 5.63 -20.20 84.31
C GLU A 362 6.47 -20.92 83.22
N TYR A 363 6.79 -20.25 82.10
CA TYR A 363 8.19 -19.95 81.71
C TYR A 363 8.34 -19.12 80.41
N SER A 364 9.35 -18.23 80.41
CA SER A 364 10.13 -17.67 79.27
C SER A 364 9.52 -16.73 78.21
N ASP A 365 10.06 -15.50 78.16
CA ASP A 365 10.32 -14.72 76.93
C ASP A 365 11.43 -15.43 76.08
N ALA A 366 11.90 -15.02 74.89
CA ALA A 366 11.89 -13.73 74.18
C ALA A 366 11.94 -13.94 72.62
N PRO A 367 12.47 -13.05 71.73
CA PRO A 367 11.57 -12.35 70.80
C PRO A 367 11.92 -12.38 69.29
N THR A 368 10.95 -11.90 68.49
CA THR A 368 11.03 -11.18 67.19
C THR A 368 12.22 -11.39 66.24
N GLN A 369 11.92 -11.76 64.98
CA GLN A 369 12.55 -11.13 63.81
C GLN A 369 11.51 -10.77 62.74
N GLN A 370 11.53 -9.51 62.27
CA GLN A 370 11.10 -9.15 60.92
C GLN A 370 12.30 -9.32 59.98
N ILE A 371 12.05 -9.63 58.71
CA ILE A 371 13.07 -9.57 57.65
C ILE A 371 12.49 -8.72 56.51
N ASP A 372 13.14 -7.59 56.24
CA ASP A 372 12.95 -6.77 55.03
C ASP A 372 13.96 -7.22 53.97
N PHE A 373 13.57 -7.18 52.69
CA PHE A 373 14.42 -7.51 51.55
C PHE A 373 14.31 -6.43 50.48
N ARG A 374 15.11 -5.38 50.67
CA ARG A 374 15.51 -4.48 49.58
C ARG A 374 16.86 -4.91 49.03
N GLU A 375 17.07 -4.62 47.74
CA GLU A 375 18.36 -4.58 47.04
C GLU A 375 19.23 -5.85 47.09
N GLN A 376 19.23 -6.59 45.98
CA GLN A 376 20.49 -6.94 45.32
C GLN A 376 20.44 -6.53 43.83
N ARG A 377 21.63 -6.38 43.25
CA ARG A 377 21.93 -5.70 41.98
C ARG A 377 21.46 -6.46 40.74
#